data_AF-A0AAD8IAD7-F1
#
_entry.id   AF-A0AAD8IAD7-F1
#
_cell.length_a   1.000
_cell.length_b   1.000
_cell.length_c   1.000
_cell.angle_alpha   90.00
_cell.angle_beta   90.00
_cell.angle_gamma   90.00
#
_symmetry.space_group_name_H-M   'P 1'
#
loop_
_entity.id
_entity.type
_entity.pdbx_description
1 polymer ?
#
loop_
_entity_poly.entity_id
_entity_poly.type
_entity_poly.pdbx_seq_one_letter_code
_entity_poly.pdbx_strand_id
1 'polypeptide(L)'
;MTSDRSWVGRYRYDKSKYLTEEYKNGVDSFLKFAIDRLKDEDEGLIRCPCQKCGNEYYKDPSDVRLDLYLHGIMQWYTRWDLHGEKEPRFETGTSSGNVGYNDDNILSFRSSSTEFSSEPDSPKNEKESPLASQSEGAESTIVISFAFFSAD
;
A
#
# COMPACT_ATOMS: atom_id res chain seq x y z
N MET A 1 18.78 8.97 1.04
CA MET A 1 17.94 9.79 1.94
C MET A 1 16.88 8.87 2.51
N THR A 2 16.88 8.65 3.81
CA THR A 2 15.86 7.85 4.50
C THR A 2 14.59 8.68 4.60
N SER A 3 13.42 8.10 4.31
CA SER A 3 12.15 8.81 4.49
C SER A 3 11.94 9.11 5.98
N ASP A 4 11.56 10.34 6.32
CA ASP A 4 11.23 10.69 7.70
C ASP A 4 9.89 10.04 8.09
N ARG A 5 9.92 9.27 9.18
CA ARG A 5 8.77 8.52 9.73
C ARG A 5 8.53 8.85 11.19
N SER A 6 9.23 9.86 11.72
CA SER A 6 9.11 10.27 13.13
C SER A 6 7.67 10.62 13.52
N TRP A 7 6.84 11.05 12.56
CA TRP A 7 5.43 11.41 12.71
C TRP A 7 4.47 10.20 12.82
N VAL A 8 4.83 9.01 12.34
CA VAL A 8 3.92 7.84 12.25
C VAL A 8 3.43 7.39 13.62
N GLY A 9 4.28 7.47 14.65
CA GLY A 9 3.96 7.11 16.03
C GLY A 9 3.54 8.29 16.91
N ARG A 10 3.46 9.51 16.36
CA ARG A 10 3.12 10.72 17.14
C ARG A 10 1.60 10.87 17.27
N TYR A 11 1.19 11.61 18.29
CA TYR A 11 -0.21 11.96 18.44
C TYR A 11 -0.64 12.89 17.30
N ARG A 12 -1.70 12.50 16.58
CA ARG A 12 -2.15 13.16 15.34
C ARG A 12 -2.80 14.52 15.57
N TYR A 13 -3.35 14.75 16.75
CA TYR A 13 -4.07 15.97 17.08
C TYR A 13 -3.26 16.83 18.06
N ASP A 14 -3.51 18.12 18.13
CA ASP A 14 -2.96 18.95 19.20
C ASP A 14 -3.90 18.97 20.41
N LYS A 15 -3.60 19.82 21.40
CA LYS A 15 -4.45 20.03 22.58
C LYS A 15 -5.83 20.60 22.22
N SER A 16 -5.90 21.32 21.10
CA SER A 16 -7.10 21.95 20.56
C SER A 16 -7.88 21.05 19.60
N LYS A 17 -7.50 19.76 19.49
CA LYS A 17 -8.11 18.74 18.62
C LYS A 17 -7.94 19.00 17.11
N TYR A 18 -7.03 19.87 16.70
CA TYR A 18 -6.66 20.05 15.30
C TYR A 18 -5.56 19.09 14.89
N LEU A 19 -5.52 18.68 13.61
CA LEU A 19 -4.39 17.90 13.09
C LEU A 19 -3.08 18.67 13.28
N THR A 20 -2.08 18.01 13.84
CA THR A 20 -0.74 18.59 14.01
C THR A 20 -0.08 18.81 12.65
N GLU A 21 0.72 19.86 12.57
CA GLU A 21 1.45 20.17 11.34
C GLU A 21 2.51 19.11 11.02
N GLU A 22 3.14 18.53 12.05
CA GLU A 22 4.05 17.39 11.93
C GLU A 22 3.37 16.21 11.22
N TYR A 23 2.12 15.89 11.59
CA TYR A 23 1.38 14.80 10.98
C TYR A 23 1.01 15.10 9.53
N LYS A 24 0.52 16.31 9.23
CA LYS A 24 0.18 16.71 7.84
C LYS A 24 1.40 16.66 6.92
N ASN A 25 2.52 17.24 7.37
CA ASN A 25 3.77 17.24 6.61
C ASN A 25 4.30 15.82 6.39
N GLY A 26 4.16 14.96 7.39
CA GLY A 26 4.49 13.55 7.29
C GLY A 26 3.66 12.82 6.24
N VAL A 27 2.33 13.00 6.26
CA VAL A 27 1.41 12.44 5.27
C VAL A 27 1.73 12.93 3.87
N ASP A 28 1.94 14.23 3.68
CA ASP A 28 2.26 14.81 2.37
C ASP A 28 3.61 14.29 1.84
N SER A 29 4.60 14.12 2.72
CA SER A 29 5.90 13.54 2.37
C SER A 29 5.78 12.06 1.99
N PHE A 30 4.95 11.30 2.71
CA PHE A 30 4.65 9.90 2.39
C PHE A 30 3.96 9.77 1.03
N LEU A 31 2.91 10.56 0.78
CA LEU A 31 2.17 10.51 -0.48
C LEU A 31 3.08 10.86 -1.66
N LYS A 32 3.90 11.90 -1.52
CA LYS A 32 4.88 12.26 -2.54
C LYS A 32 5.85 11.11 -2.81
N PHE A 33 6.36 10.48 -1.76
CA PHE A 33 7.25 9.31 -1.89
C PHE A 33 6.55 8.15 -2.61
N ALA A 34 5.34 7.79 -2.20
CA ALA A 34 4.57 6.69 -2.79
C ALA A 34 4.28 6.95 -4.27
N ILE A 35 3.78 8.14 -4.60
CA ILE A 35 3.51 8.55 -5.99
C ILE A 35 4.81 8.49 -6.80
N ASP A 36 5.91 9.06 -6.31
CA ASP A 36 7.19 9.06 -7.03
C ASP A 36 7.75 7.66 -7.28
N ARG A 37 7.43 6.68 -6.43
CA ARG A 37 7.88 5.28 -6.56
C ARG A 37 6.95 4.43 -7.41
N LEU A 38 5.67 4.75 -7.45
CA LEU A 38 4.62 3.97 -8.11
C LEU A 38 4.12 4.63 -9.41
N LYS A 39 4.82 5.63 -9.96
CA LYS A 39 4.37 6.40 -11.14
C LYS A 39 4.00 5.54 -12.35
N ASP A 40 4.69 4.42 -12.53
CA ASP A 40 4.52 3.51 -13.66
C ASP A 40 3.65 2.29 -13.31
N GLU A 41 3.11 2.24 -12.09
CA GLU A 41 2.35 1.12 -11.52
C GLU A 41 0.90 1.52 -11.22
N ASP A 42 -0.01 0.54 -11.27
CA ASP A 42 -1.39 0.62 -10.76
C ASP A 42 -2.19 1.89 -11.14
N GLU A 43 -1.98 2.42 -12.35
CA GLU A 43 -2.72 3.57 -12.92
C GLU A 43 -2.68 4.84 -12.05
N GLY A 44 -1.65 4.99 -11.20
CA GLY A 44 -1.53 6.12 -10.28
C GLY A 44 -2.34 5.98 -8.98
N LEU A 45 -2.97 4.82 -8.76
CA LEU A 45 -3.57 4.46 -7.49
C LEU A 45 -2.51 3.98 -6.51
N ILE A 46 -2.74 4.21 -5.22
CA ILE A 46 -1.84 3.77 -4.15
C ILE A 46 -2.60 2.97 -3.10
N ARG A 47 -1.93 2.00 -2.48
CA ARG A 47 -2.50 1.27 -1.34
C ARG A 47 -2.74 2.24 -0.19
N CYS A 48 -3.85 2.08 0.54
CA CYS A 48 -4.18 2.96 1.66
C CYS A 48 -3.64 2.39 3.00
N PRO A 49 -2.60 2.98 3.61
CA PRO A 49 -2.02 2.51 4.88
C PRO A 49 -2.78 3.00 6.12
N CYS A 50 -4.01 3.49 5.95
CA CYS A 50 -4.79 3.94 7.10
C CYS A 50 -5.21 2.76 7.98
N GLN A 51 -5.49 3.02 9.27
CA GLN A 51 -5.87 1.98 10.22
C GLN A 51 -7.11 1.17 9.81
N LYS A 52 -8.00 1.77 9.00
CA LYS A 52 -9.22 1.12 8.51
C LYS A 52 -8.97 0.26 7.27
N CYS A 53 -8.09 0.68 6.38
CA CYS A 53 -7.86 0.01 5.09
C CYS A 53 -6.75 -1.03 5.12
N GLY A 54 -5.75 -0.90 6.01
CA GLY A 54 -4.78 -1.97 6.21
C GLY A 54 -3.86 -2.28 5.03
N ASN A 55 -3.64 -1.35 4.08
CA ASN A 55 -2.97 -1.58 2.79
C ASN A 55 -3.70 -2.54 1.82
N GLU A 56 -4.97 -2.86 2.07
CA GLU A 56 -5.74 -3.80 1.24
C GLU A 56 -6.33 -3.13 -0.02
N TYR A 57 -6.73 -1.87 0.11
CA TYR A 57 -7.44 -1.14 -0.93
C TYR A 57 -6.54 -0.16 -1.68
N TYR A 58 -6.65 -0.17 -2.99
CA TYR A 58 -6.10 0.85 -3.89
C TYR A 58 -7.05 2.04 -3.99
N LYS A 59 -6.52 3.24 -3.82
CA LYS A 59 -7.28 4.49 -3.88
C LYS A 59 -6.44 5.59 -4.50
N ASP A 60 -7.11 6.64 -4.96
CA ASP A 60 -6.46 7.85 -5.40
C ASP A 60 -5.64 8.48 -4.25
N PRO A 61 -4.50 9.13 -4.54
CA PRO A 61 -3.67 9.75 -3.50
C PRO A 61 -4.41 10.79 -2.65
N SER A 62 -5.37 11.50 -3.25
CA SER A 62 -6.24 12.45 -2.56
C SER A 62 -7.13 11.77 -1.53
N ASP A 63 -7.69 10.61 -1.86
CA ASP A 63 -8.55 9.82 -0.96
C ASP A 63 -7.72 9.20 0.16
N VAL A 64 -6.53 8.69 -0.16
CA VAL A 64 -5.59 8.21 0.87
C VAL A 64 -5.20 9.33 1.83
N ARG A 65 -4.98 10.55 1.34
CA ARG A 65 -4.71 11.71 2.22
C ARG A 65 -5.84 11.94 3.21
N LEU A 66 -7.07 11.95 2.72
CA LEU A 66 -8.26 12.16 3.55
C LEU A 66 -8.41 11.03 4.59
N ASP A 67 -8.27 9.78 4.17
CA ASP A 67 -8.33 8.62 5.06
C ASP A 67 -7.24 8.67 6.14
N LEU A 68 -6.04 9.13 5.79
CA LEU A 68 -4.94 9.29 6.74
C LEU A 68 -5.20 10.41 7.74
N TYR A 69 -5.93 11.46 7.37
CA TYR A 69 -6.34 12.51 8.29
C TYR A 69 -7.45 12.04 9.24
N LEU A 70 -8.43 11.30 8.72
CA LEU A 70 -9.56 10.80 9.51
C LEU A 70 -9.16 9.62 10.40
N HIS A 71 -8.66 8.55 9.80
CA HIS A 71 -8.42 7.27 10.47
C HIS A 71 -7.00 7.13 11.00
N GLY A 72 -6.05 7.86 10.44
CA GLY A 72 -4.67 7.77 10.86
C GLY A 72 -3.92 6.67 10.13
N ILE A 73 -2.60 6.81 10.04
CA ILE A 73 -1.72 5.75 9.55
C ILE A 73 -1.62 4.60 10.56
N MET A 74 -1.44 3.37 10.08
CA MET A 74 -1.07 2.25 10.93
C MET A 74 0.28 2.51 11.62
N GLN A 75 0.27 2.60 12.96
CA GLN A 75 1.48 2.93 13.72
C GLN A 75 2.59 1.86 13.60
N TRP A 76 2.21 0.61 13.35
CA TRP A 76 3.14 -0.50 13.08
C TRP A 76 3.64 -0.53 11.63
N TYR A 77 3.11 0.33 10.75
CA TYR A 77 3.56 0.44 9.37
C TYR A 77 4.79 1.36 9.28
N THR A 78 5.88 0.89 9.90
CA THR A 78 7.15 1.61 10.03
C THR A 78 8.07 1.47 8.82
N ARG A 79 7.70 0.59 7.87
CA ARG A 79 8.40 0.37 6.60
C ARG A 79 7.39 0.53 5.48
N TRP A 80 7.77 1.24 4.43
CA TRP A 80 6.91 1.47 3.26
C TRP A 80 7.25 0.52 2.12
N ASP A 81 7.42 -0.75 2.45
CA ASP A 81 7.78 -1.84 1.53
C ASP A 81 6.79 -1.97 0.36
N LEU A 82 5.49 -1.90 0.65
CA LEU A 82 4.42 -1.89 -0.35
C LEU A 82 4.34 -0.59 -1.17
N HIS A 83 5.16 0.41 -0.83
CA HIS A 83 5.24 1.70 -1.53
C HIS A 83 6.66 1.95 -2.07
N GLY A 84 7.44 0.89 -2.29
CA GLY A 84 8.72 0.95 -2.98
C GLY A 84 9.91 1.34 -2.10
N GLU A 85 9.78 1.28 -0.77
CA GLU A 85 10.92 1.39 0.12
C GLU A 85 11.80 0.14 0.04
N LYS A 86 13.03 0.32 -0.45
CA LYS A 86 14.04 -0.74 -0.53
C LYS A 86 14.95 -0.66 0.68
N GLU A 87 15.17 -1.80 1.35
CA GLU A 87 16.21 -1.91 2.36
C GLU A 87 17.58 -1.60 1.75
N PRO A 88 18.48 -0.93 2.48
CA PRO A 88 19.87 -0.90 2.09
C PRO A 88 20.36 -2.35 2.01
N ARG A 89 20.78 -2.77 0.81
CA ARG A 89 21.49 -4.04 0.65
C ARG A 89 22.75 -3.94 1.50
N PHE A 90 22.79 -4.65 2.62
CA PHE A 90 24.06 -4.93 3.26
C PHE A 90 24.81 -5.85 2.30
N GLU A 91 25.65 -5.27 1.46
CA GLU A 91 26.71 -6.02 0.80
C GLU A 91 27.54 -6.60 1.92
N THR A 92 27.28 -7.87 2.25
CA THR A 92 28.21 -8.64 3.06
C THR A 92 29.41 -8.80 2.15
N GLY A 93 30.33 -7.83 2.22
CA GLY A 93 31.65 -7.95 1.65
C GLY A 93 32.30 -9.14 2.35
N THR A 94 32.10 -10.34 1.80
CA THR A 94 33.02 -11.44 1.99
C THR A 94 34.33 -10.94 1.40
N SER A 95 35.14 -10.28 2.23
CA SER A 95 36.57 -10.18 2.02
C SER A 95 37.07 -11.62 2.01
N SER A 96 37.09 -12.21 0.82
CA SER A 96 37.57 -13.55 0.57
C SER A 96 39.06 -13.57 0.89
N GLY A 97 39.39 -13.85 2.15
CA GLY A 97 40.64 -14.50 2.47
C GLY A 97 40.60 -15.87 1.79
N ASN A 98 41.54 -16.08 0.88
CA ASN A 98 41.70 -17.33 0.14
C ASN A 98 41.70 -18.54 1.09
N VAL A 99 40.65 -19.34 1.05
CA VAL A 99 40.73 -20.76 1.42
C VAL A 99 39.98 -21.53 0.35
N GLY A 100 40.74 -22.16 -0.54
CA GLY A 100 40.19 -22.99 -1.61
C GLY A 100 39.53 -24.23 -1.04
N TYR A 101 38.26 -24.43 -1.38
CA TYR A 101 37.57 -25.70 -1.19
C TYR A 101 37.03 -26.15 -2.56
N ASN A 102 37.48 -27.34 -2.96
CA ASN A 102 37.24 -27.93 -4.27
C ASN A 102 35.76 -28.28 -4.47
N ASP A 103 35.29 -28.17 -5.72
CA ASP A 103 34.14 -28.90 -6.24
C ASP A 103 34.41 -30.40 -6.09
N ASP A 104 33.50 -31.22 -5.58
CA ASP A 104 32.28 -31.65 -6.25
C ASP A 104 31.22 -32.06 -5.20
N ASN A 105 29.95 -31.70 -5.45
CA ASN A 105 28.72 -32.25 -4.84
C ASN A 105 28.09 -31.53 -3.61
N ILE A 106 27.31 -30.45 -3.85
CA ILE A 106 26.07 -30.13 -3.12
C ILE A 106 24.99 -29.90 -4.19
N LEU A 107 24.23 -30.94 -4.51
CA LEU A 107 22.95 -30.84 -5.21
C LEU A 107 21.81 -31.17 -4.23
N SER A 108 20.86 -30.24 -4.10
CA SER A 108 19.46 -30.31 -3.61
C SER A 108 19.15 -29.13 -2.67
N PHE A 109 18.15 -28.28 -2.92
CA PHE A 109 16.76 -28.64 -3.21
C PHE A 109 16.05 -27.56 -4.04
N ARG A 110 16.01 -27.81 -5.35
CA ARG A 110 14.83 -27.76 -6.22
C ARG A 110 14.15 -26.41 -6.51
N SER A 111 14.66 -25.74 -7.55
CA SER A 111 13.81 -25.45 -8.71
C SER A 111 13.65 -26.72 -9.54
N SER A 112 12.42 -27.19 -9.74
CA SER A 112 12.09 -28.06 -10.87
C SER A 112 10.77 -27.62 -11.46
N SER A 113 10.88 -26.85 -12.54
CA SER A 113 10.02 -27.05 -13.69
C SER A 113 10.15 -28.50 -14.13
N THR A 114 9.04 -29.23 -14.21
CA THR A 114 8.94 -30.40 -15.09
C THR A 114 7.58 -30.34 -15.75
N GLU A 115 7.63 -30.02 -17.04
CA GLU A 115 6.59 -30.31 -18.02
C GLU A 115 6.35 -31.82 -18.08
N PHE A 116 5.09 -32.25 -18.12
CA PHE A 116 4.69 -33.56 -18.63
C PHE A 116 3.53 -33.33 -19.61
N SER A 117 3.79 -33.65 -20.87
CA SER A 117 2.94 -33.40 -22.03
C SER A 117 1.70 -34.31 -22.12
N SER A 118 0.59 -33.72 -22.62
CA SER A 118 -0.45 -34.23 -23.55
C SER A 118 -1.27 -35.49 -23.17
N GLU A 119 -2.58 -35.68 -23.42
CA GLU A 119 -3.72 -35.05 -24.15
C GLU A 119 -4.95 -36.02 -23.94
N PRO A 120 -6.12 -35.93 -24.62
CA PRO A 120 -7.15 -34.87 -24.65
C PRO A 120 -8.60 -35.39 -24.39
N ASP A 121 -9.56 -34.46 -24.57
CA ASP A 121 -10.95 -34.59 -25.07
C ASP A 121 -12.18 -34.45 -24.13
N SER A 122 -12.70 -33.19 -24.10
CA SER A 122 -14.11 -32.79 -24.44
C SER A 122 -15.29 -33.09 -23.48
N PRO A 123 -16.50 -32.48 -23.69
CA PRO A 123 -16.79 -31.05 -23.87
C PRO A 123 -18.08 -30.54 -23.12
N LYS A 124 -18.23 -29.21 -23.07
CA LYS A 124 -19.48 -28.38 -23.08
C LYS A 124 -20.58 -28.60 -22.02
N ASN A 125 -20.88 -27.54 -21.25
CA ASN A 125 -22.23 -26.96 -21.32
C ASN A 125 -22.29 -25.51 -20.83
N GLU A 126 -22.64 -24.63 -21.75
CA GLU A 126 -23.06 -23.25 -21.57
C GLU A 126 -24.51 -23.27 -21.06
N LYS A 127 -24.83 -22.48 -20.04
CA LYS A 127 -26.21 -22.12 -19.73
C LYS A 127 -26.27 -20.64 -19.36
N GLU A 128 -26.79 -19.87 -20.30
CA GLU A 128 -27.17 -18.47 -20.21
C GLU A 128 -28.31 -18.21 -19.21
N SER A 129 -28.25 -16.99 -18.63
CA SER A 129 -29.35 -16.01 -18.43
C SER A 129 -30.46 -16.29 -17.38
N PRO A 130 -31.30 -15.30 -16.95
CA PRO A 130 -31.33 -13.84 -17.22
C PRO A 130 -31.53 -12.89 -16.00
N LEU A 131 -31.22 -11.60 -16.25
CA LEU A 131 -31.95 -10.33 -15.98
C LEU A 131 -32.66 -9.99 -14.63
N ALA A 132 -32.22 -8.84 -14.09
CA ALA A 132 -32.91 -7.78 -13.32
C ALA A 132 -33.63 -8.09 -12.00
N SER A 133 -33.35 -7.26 -10.97
CA SER A 133 -34.34 -6.39 -10.33
C SER A 133 -33.69 -5.44 -9.32
N GLN A 134 -34.28 -4.26 -9.24
CA GLN A 134 -33.97 -3.10 -8.41
C GLN A 134 -34.16 -3.39 -6.92
N SER A 135 -33.45 -2.65 -6.05
CA SER A 135 -34.01 -2.24 -4.76
C SER A 135 -33.33 -0.99 -4.24
N GLU A 136 -34.19 -0.03 -3.91
CA GLU A 136 -33.97 1.30 -3.35
C GLU A 136 -33.54 1.19 -1.87
N GLY A 137 -32.72 2.12 -1.38
CA GLY A 137 -32.36 2.16 0.06
C GLY A 137 -31.48 3.34 0.40
N ALA A 138 -32.04 4.29 1.15
CA ALA A 138 -31.52 5.61 1.45
C ALA A 138 -30.26 5.63 2.34
N GLU A 139 -29.32 6.54 2.07
CA GLU A 139 -28.34 6.98 3.06
C GLU A 139 -28.20 8.51 3.07
N SER A 140 -28.23 9.02 4.30
CA SER A 140 -28.53 10.38 4.72
C SER A 140 -27.62 11.47 4.15
N THR A 141 -28.25 12.54 3.66
CA THR A 141 -27.62 13.86 3.50
C THR A 141 -27.13 14.36 4.87
N ILE A 142 -25.82 14.27 5.13
CA ILE A 142 -25.19 15.05 6.19
C ILE A 142 -25.00 16.47 5.64
N VAL A 143 -25.86 17.38 6.08
CA VAL A 143 -25.66 18.82 5.90
C VAL A 143 -24.46 19.27 6.74
N ILE A 144 -23.29 19.40 6.12
CA ILE A 144 -22.18 20.13 6.73
C ILE A 144 -22.50 21.62 6.56
N SER A 145 -23.12 22.20 7.59
CA SER A 145 -23.33 23.64 7.70
C SER A 145 -21.99 24.38 7.63
N PHE A 146 -21.65 24.92 6.47
CA PHE A 146 -20.64 25.96 6.36
C PHE A 146 -21.25 27.25 6.90
N ALA A 147 -20.91 27.59 8.14
CA ALA A 147 -21.13 28.93 8.66
C ALA A 147 -20.21 29.89 7.88
N PHE A 148 -20.79 30.58 6.90
CA PHE A 148 -20.24 31.80 6.34
C PHE A 148 -20.19 32.84 7.47
N PHE A 149 -19.01 33.08 8.04
CA PHE A 149 -18.76 34.25 8.85
C PHE A 149 -18.40 35.39 7.91
N SER A 150 -19.40 36.17 7.51
CA SER A 150 -19.17 37.49 6.92
C SER A 150 -18.58 38.38 8.00
N ALA A 151 -17.39 38.93 7.74
CA ALA A 151 -16.85 40.06 8.48
C ALA A 151 -17.28 41.36 7.80
N ASP A 152 -17.81 42.27 8.60
CA ASP A 152 -17.98 43.70 8.32
C ASP A 152 -16.59 44.38 8.29
#